data_AF-A0A0K3B8T6-F1
#
_entry.id   AF-A0A0K3B8T6-F1
#
_cell.length_a   1.000
_cell.length_b   1.000
_cell.length_c   1.000
_cell.angle_alpha   90.00
_cell.angle_beta   90.00
_cell.angle_gamma   90.00
#
_symmetry.space_group_name_H-M   'P 1'
#
loop_
_entity.id
_entity.type
_entity.pdbx_description
1 polymer ?
#
loop_
_entity_poly.entity_id
_entity_poly.type
_entity_poly.pdbx_seq_one_letter_code
_entity_poly.pdbx_strand_id
1 'polypeptide(L)'
;MMRASLGPEALSSWARARRFAVPPSMVEEATARRLAGDWQGACAAARIDVTFRVDDVARTFGVKVADRLRADLAVLVPDLVRWHMPRLAGGLDTITPKQRIVLAGYGDDGRSGPSLWIRTPASCGPQRLTLGVSSLEETDSVQSWATSRYLWDSTHADELRVRCGGGDRAPFFNTDGTPADLPTADPGDGDLAARTEWLTVLQERGQLRDAFAAVEIELDDGLPELKRRYDYYDRGPVWQGVTLPLALSTLVDEVRRLGDWQRRDVYRFALGDYRTWVIIDVSRAVPVIRRVSYQKAEGLPDLPYVIAHRLPDLDLLRAGRIGPHALHPLVRSSLFPDLPNAKPVPRYEMTPVRVRCQGVWHLVEPRDGVLSGPHTEQEHRREQALQALGGTASGCFRARTAWAEGGTLPKHLRALRREIFGRARHGDTAGVIELLDAGIDVRVREGSQRTLLHYLHCLDHELLLRRLLALGLDLEARDQQQRTPLYTAICEGGSEQVVRALVKAGARTDVVDVNGTSLDKMIKRIARGDLDFLMDR
;
A
#
# COMPACT_ATOMS: atom_id res chain seq x y z
N MET A 1 3.37 24.55 13.63
CA MET A 1 3.65 23.23 13.02
C MET A 1 2.49 22.96 12.07
N MET A 2 2.71 23.07 10.75
CA MET A 2 1.64 22.92 9.76
C MET A 2 1.07 21.50 9.83
N ARG A 3 -0.25 21.38 9.98
CA ARG A 3 -0.94 20.08 9.88
C ARG A 3 -0.88 19.67 8.41
N ALA A 4 -0.12 18.62 8.12
CA ALA A 4 -0.24 17.95 6.83
C ALA A 4 -1.69 17.47 6.68
N SER A 5 -2.25 17.73 5.52
CA SER A 5 -3.60 17.32 5.10
C SER A 5 -3.95 15.84 5.29
N LEU A 6 -2.97 14.94 5.19
CA LEU A 6 -3.12 13.57 5.61
C LEU A 6 -3.06 13.49 7.14
N GLY A 7 -4.09 12.89 7.74
CA GLY A 7 -4.10 12.61 9.17
C GLY A 7 -2.88 11.78 9.62
N PRO A 8 -2.49 11.83 10.91
CA PRO A 8 -1.28 11.16 11.42
C PRO A 8 -1.21 9.65 11.12
N GLU A 9 -2.36 8.97 11.14
CA GLU A 9 -2.46 7.55 10.79
C GLU A 9 -2.20 7.30 9.31
N ALA A 10 -2.81 8.10 8.43
CA ALA A 10 -2.61 8.01 6.98
C ALA A 10 -1.15 8.29 6.59
N LEU A 11 -0.53 9.32 7.17
CA LEU A 11 0.90 9.59 6.99
C LEU A 11 1.76 8.40 7.42
N SER A 12 1.44 7.80 8.57
CA SER A 12 2.17 6.65 9.09
C SER A 12 2.01 5.43 8.18
N SER A 13 0.80 5.20 7.66
CA SER A 13 0.50 4.14 6.68
C SER A 13 1.26 4.33 5.38
N TRP A 14 1.21 5.52 4.78
CA TRP A 14 1.93 5.82 3.54
C TRP A 14 3.44 5.75 3.71
N ALA A 15 3.99 6.22 4.83
CA ALA A 15 5.43 6.08 5.13
C ALA A 15 5.87 4.61 5.19
N ARG A 16 5.06 3.73 5.81
CA ARG A 16 5.31 2.28 5.79
C ARG A 16 5.19 1.71 4.39
N ALA A 17 4.18 2.11 3.62
CA ALA A 17 4.00 1.67 2.25
C ALA A 17 5.20 2.04 1.36
N ARG A 18 5.74 3.27 1.46
CA ARG A 18 6.95 3.68 0.72
C ARG A 18 8.18 2.88 1.12
N ARG A 19 8.27 2.50 2.40
CA ARG A 19 9.38 1.69 2.89
C ARG A 19 9.32 0.23 2.45
N PHE A 20 8.14 -0.39 2.49
CA PHE A 20 8.01 -1.85 2.40
C PHE A 20 7.33 -2.36 1.13
N ALA A 21 6.42 -1.58 0.54
CA ALA A 21 5.65 -2.06 -0.60
C ALA A 21 6.46 -2.09 -1.89
N VAL A 22 7.37 -1.11 -2.06
CA VAL A 22 8.27 -0.97 -3.21
C VAL A 22 9.67 -0.72 -2.66
N PRO A 23 10.34 -1.75 -2.09
CA PRO A 23 11.67 -1.58 -1.50
C PRO A 23 12.71 -1.26 -2.57
N PRO A 24 13.86 -0.63 -2.22
CA PRO A 24 14.92 -0.31 -3.18
C PRO A 24 15.39 -1.50 -4.01
N SER A 25 15.49 -2.69 -3.41
CA SER A 25 15.86 -3.93 -4.11
C SER A 25 14.90 -4.29 -5.25
N MET A 26 13.60 -4.05 -5.07
CA MET A 26 12.59 -4.26 -6.12
C MET A 26 12.80 -3.27 -7.27
N VAL A 27 13.02 -2.00 -6.96
CA VAL A 27 13.24 -0.94 -7.96
C VAL A 27 14.50 -1.22 -8.77
N GLU A 28 15.58 -1.60 -8.09
CA GLU A 28 16.86 -1.93 -8.72
C GLU A 28 16.72 -3.11 -9.69
N GLU A 29 16.13 -4.23 -9.26
CA GLU A 29 15.93 -5.41 -10.10
C GLU A 29 14.95 -5.13 -11.25
N ALA A 30 13.80 -4.51 -10.96
CA ALA A 30 12.81 -4.19 -11.99
C ALA A 30 13.36 -3.22 -13.04
N THR A 31 14.13 -2.20 -12.61
CA THR A 31 14.79 -1.26 -13.50
C THR A 31 15.84 -1.95 -14.36
N ALA A 32 16.71 -2.79 -13.78
CA ALA A 32 17.72 -3.53 -14.53
C ALA A 32 17.10 -4.41 -15.61
N ARG A 33 16.04 -5.16 -15.26
CA ARG A 33 15.28 -6.01 -16.18
C ARG A 33 14.64 -5.21 -17.32
N ARG A 34 13.96 -4.10 -16.98
CA ARG A 34 13.33 -3.20 -17.95
C ARG A 34 14.34 -2.63 -18.94
N LEU A 35 15.49 -2.14 -18.46
CA LEU A 35 16.55 -1.59 -19.31
C LEU A 35 17.19 -2.66 -20.21
N ALA A 36 17.14 -3.93 -19.83
CA ALA A 36 17.55 -5.06 -20.65
C ALA A 36 16.46 -5.53 -21.65
N GLY A 37 15.28 -4.90 -21.66
CA GLY A 37 14.14 -5.29 -22.50
C GLY A 37 13.32 -6.47 -21.98
N ASP A 38 13.62 -6.97 -20.77
CA ASP A 38 12.92 -8.08 -20.10
C ASP A 38 11.74 -7.55 -19.27
N TRP A 39 10.66 -7.16 -19.94
CA TRP A 39 9.48 -6.62 -19.27
C TRP A 39 8.76 -7.66 -18.39
N GLN A 40 8.80 -8.95 -18.75
CA GLN A 40 8.24 -10.01 -17.91
C GLN A 40 9.03 -10.17 -16.61
N GLY A 41 10.37 -10.16 -16.69
CA GLY A 41 11.24 -10.18 -15.53
C GLY A 41 11.06 -8.94 -14.65
N ALA A 42 10.86 -7.77 -15.25
CA ALA A 42 10.53 -6.54 -14.51
C ALA A 42 9.19 -6.67 -13.76
N CYS A 43 8.16 -7.23 -14.41
CA CYS A 43 6.88 -7.55 -13.77
C CYS A 43 7.05 -8.54 -12.61
N ALA A 44 7.82 -9.62 -12.81
CA ALA A 44 8.09 -10.60 -11.76
C ALA A 44 8.80 -9.97 -10.55
N ALA A 45 9.81 -9.12 -10.79
CA ALA A 45 10.52 -8.37 -9.74
C ALA A 45 9.57 -7.44 -8.95
N ALA A 46 8.63 -6.79 -9.63
CA ALA A 46 7.59 -5.97 -9.01
C ALA A 46 6.41 -6.76 -8.41
N ARG A 47 6.44 -8.10 -8.50
CA ARG A 47 5.39 -9.03 -8.05
C ARG A 47 4.06 -8.81 -8.77
N ILE A 48 4.16 -8.70 -10.09
CA ILE A 48 3.04 -8.64 -11.02
C ILE A 48 3.04 -9.92 -11.86
N ASP A 49 2.03 -10.75 -11.68
CA ASP A 49 1.87 -12.01 -12.39
C ASP A 49 1.25 -11.74 -13.77
N VAL A 50 1.95 -12.12 -14.84
CA VAL A 50 1.51 -11.91 -16.23
C VAL A 50 0.69 -13.11 -16.71
N THR A 51 -0.55 -12.88 -17.17
CA THR A 51 -1.49 -13.98 -17.50
C THR A 51 -1.74 -14.17 -18.99
N PHE A 52 -0.91 -13.60 -19.85
CA PHE A 52 -1.07 -13.67 -21.30
C PHE A 52 0.29 -13.83 -22.00
N ARG A 53 0.26 -14.34 -23.22
CA ARG A 53 1.38 -14.25 -24.16
C ARG A 53 1.03 -13.28 -25.28
N VAL A 54 2.00 -12.48 -25.71
CA VAL A 54 1.77 -11.52 -26.80
C VAL A 54 1.35 -12.22 -28.10
N ASP A 55 1.86 -13.42 -28.36
CA ASP A 55 1.47 -14.21 -29.54
C ASP A 55 -0.01 -14.65 -29.47
N ASP A 56 -0.53 -14.92 -28.27
CA ASP A 56 -1.95 -15.24 -28.07
C ASP A 56 -2.81 -14.00 -28.34
N VAL A 57 -2.38 -12.84 -27.86
CA VAL A 57 -3.02 -11.55 -28.16
C VAL A 57 -3.04 -11.29 -29.66
N ALA A 58 -1.94 -11.55 -30.38
CA ALA A 58 -1.86 -11.38 -31.83
C ALA A 58 -2.85 -12.31 -32.57
N ARG A 59 -3.02 -13.55 -32.11
CA ARG A 59 -3.98 -14.50 -32.68
C ARG A 59 -5.43 -14.11 -32.41
N THR A 60 -5.73 -13.62 -31.22
CA THR A 60 -7.10 -13.30 -30.79
C THR A 60 -7.57 -11.92 -31.26
N PHE A 61 -6.71 -10.92 -31.16
CA PHE A 61 -7.06 -9.50 -31.38
C PHE A 61 -6.35 -8.88 -32.58
N GLY A 62 -5.49 -9.64 -33.27
CA GLY A 62 -4.78 -9.21 -34.47
C GLY A 62 -3.40 -8.61 -34.21
N VAL A 63 -2.57 -8.63 -35.24
CA VAL A 63 -1.15 -8.21 -35.18
C VAL A 63 -1.01 -6.73 -34.78
N LYS A 64 -1.86 -5.85 -35.31
CA LYS A 64 -1.84 -4.41 -34.97
C LYS A 64 -2.01 -4.14 -33.47
N VAL A 65 -2.92 -4.87 -32.82
CA VAL A 65 -3.13 -4.77 -31.36
C VAL A 65 -1.91 -5.27 -30.61
N ALA A 66 -1.36 -6.41 -31.04
CA ALA A 66 -0.15 -6.96 -30.42
C ALA A 66 1.06 -6.04 -30.54
N ASP A 67 1.22 -5.33 -31.67
CA ASP A 67 2.33 -4.38 -31.84
C ASP A 67 2.20 -3.14 -30.95
N ARG A 68 0.98 -2.60 -30.81
CA ARG A 68 0.70 -1.51 -29.85
C ARG A 68 0.94 -1.97 -28.41
N LEU A 69 0.51 -3.18 -28.06
CA LEU A 69 0.79 -3.78 -26.76
C LEU A 69 2.30 -3.95 -26.51
N ARG A 70 3.08 -4.40 -27.50
CA ARG A 70 4.54 -4.50 -27.37
C ARG A 70 5.18 -3.13 -27.09
N ALA A 71 4.73 -2.08 -27.77
CA ALA A 71 5.21 -0.72 -27.54
C ALA A 71 4.95 -0.27 -26.10
N ASP A 72 3.75 -0.52 -25.57
CA ASP A 72 3.39 -0.16 -24.19
C ASP A 72 4.15 -1.01 -23.16
N LEU A 73 4.37 -2.30 -23.42
CA LEU A 73 5.15 -3.17 -22.55
C LEU A 73 6.65 -2.81 -22.52
N ALA A 74 7.18 -2.26 -23.61
CA ALA A 74 8.58 -1.83 -23.68
C ALA A 74 8.88 -0.62 -22.77
N VAL A 75 7.87 0.21 -22.51
CA VAL A 75 8.01 1.41 -21.66
C VAL A 75 7.41 1.26 -20.26
N LEU A 76 6.72 0.14 -20.00
CA LEU A 76 6.10 -0.19 -18.72
C LEU A 76 7.13 -0.19 -17.57
N VAL A 77 6.76 0.43 -16.46
CA VAL A 77 7.50 0.47 -15.19
C VAL A 77 6.67 -0.20 -14.09
N PRO A 78 6.78 -1.52 -13.93
CA PRO A 78 5.91 -2.30 -13.02
C PRO A 78 5.99 -1.86 -11.55
N ASP A 79 7.17 -1.48 -11.07
CA ASP A 79 7.41 -1.01 -9.71
C ASP A 79 6.84 0.40 -9.47
N LEU A 80 6.78 1.25 -10.51
CA LEU A 80 6.09 2.55 -10.47
C LEU A 80 4.57 2.38 -10.43
N VAL A 81 3.99 1.43 -11.18
CA VAL A 81 2.57 1.08 -11.04
C VAL A 81 2.26 0.74 -9.59
N ARG A 82 3.08 -0.12 -8.98
CA ARG A 82 2.94 -0.54 -7.59
C ARG A 82 3.12 0.62 -6.60
N TRP A 83 3.98 1.58 -6.93
CA TRP A 83 4.16 2.81 -6.15
C TRP A 83 2.85 3.60 -6.08
N HIS A 84 2.17 3.81 -7.20
CA HIS A 84 0.95 4.62 -7.24
C HIS A 84 -0.35 3.87 -6.94
N MET A 85 -0.28 2.55 -6.79
CA MET A 85 -1.44 1.70 -6.50
C MET A 85 -2.21 2.18 -5.26
N PRO A 86 -3.55 2.30 -5.31
CA PRO A 86 -4.36 2.70 -4.16
C PRO A 86 -4.19 1.72 -2.99
N ARG A 87 -4.27 2.27 -1.77
CA ARG A 87 -4.06 1.54 -0.52
C ARG A 87 -5.19 1.80 0.45
N LEU A 88 -5.45 0.83 1.32
CA LEU A 88 -6.36 1.00 2.45
C LEU A 88 -5.74 2.00 3.42
N ALA A 89 -6.25 3.23 3.46
CA ALA A 89 -5.88 4.24 4.45
C ALA A 89 -6.52 3.94 5.82
N GLY A 90 -6.03 4.59 6.90
CA GLY A 90 -6.56 4.39 8.26
C GLY A 90 -5.87 3.28 9.06
N GLY A 91 -4.53 3.23 9.02
CA GLY A 91 -3.72 2.30 9.80
C GLY A 91 -3.28 1.03 9.06
N LEU A 92 -3.94 0.69 7.95
CA LEU A 92 -3.46 -0.32 7.00
C LEU A 92 -2.52 0.32 5.97
N ASP A 93 -1.64 -0.47 5.36
CA ASP A 93 -0.65 -0.02 4.37
C ASP A 93 -0.64 -0.90 3.10
N THR A 94 -1.56 -1.86 3.04
CA THR A 94 -1.72 -2.84 1.96
C THR A 94 -2.50 -2.28 0.77
N ILE A 95 -2.29 -2.88 -0.40
CA ILE A 95 -3.01 -2.54 -1.65
C ILE A 95 -4.52 -2.77 -1.47
N THR A 96 -5.33 -1.84 -1.97
CA THR A 96 -6.79 -1.96 -1.97
C THR A 96 -7.22 -3.16 -2.81
N PRO A 97 -7.97 -4.12 -2.25
CA PRO A 97 -8.33 -5.34 -2.96
C PRO A 97 -9.45 -5.11 -4.00
N LYS A 98 -9.62 -6.10 -4.88
CA LYS A 98 -10.71 -6.21 -5.87
C LYS A 98 -10.84 -5.00 -6.81
N GLN A 99 -9.74 -4.35 -7.13
CA GLN A 99 -9.70 -3.28 -8.11
C GLN A 99 -9.26 -3.85 -9.46
N ARG A 100 -9.85 -3.34 -10.54
CA ARG A 100 -9.32 -3.49 -11.89
C ARG A 100 -9.00 -2.10 -12.45
N ILE A 101 -7.79 -1.94 -12.96
CA ILE A 101 -7.25 -0.68 -13.44
C ILE A 101 -6.82 -0.86 -14.89
N VAL A 102 -7.42 -0.11 -15.81
CA VAL A 102 -7.00 -0.09 -17.21
C VAL A 102 -5.76 0.79 -17.34
N LEU A 103 -4.68 0.24 -17.91
CA LEU A 103 -3.48 1.02 -18.24
C LEU A 103 -3.59 1.62 -19.65
N ALA A 104 -4.06 0.83 -20.62
CA ALA A 104 -4.20 1.26 -22.02
C ALA A 104 -5.29 0.46 -22.75
N GLY A 105 -5.94 1.08 -23.74
CA GLY A 105 -6.91 0.44 -24.63
C GLY A 105 -6.42 0.38 -26.08
N TYR A 106 -6.70 -0.73 -26.75
CA TYR A 106 -6.17 -1.02 -28.10
C TYR A 106 -7.24 -1.11 -29.19
N GLY A 107 -8.47 -0.69 -28.88
CA GLY A 107 -9.49 -0.42 -29.89
C GLY A 107 -9.04 0.58 -30.94
N ASP A 108 -9.79 0.65 -32.04
CA ASP A 108 -9.61 1.69 -33.06
C ASP A 108 -9.81 3.10 -32.47
N ASP A 109 -10.73 3.24 -31.52
CA ASP A 109 -10.96 4.44 -30.71
C ASP A 109 -10.07 4.52 -29.45
N GLY A 110 -9.21 3.51 -29.24
CA GLY A 110 -8.34 3.34 -28.07
C GLY A 110 -9.07 3.00 -26.77
N ARG A 111 -10.35 2.65 -26.81
CA ARG A 111 -11.22 2.49 -25.63
C ARG A 111 -12.05 1.20 -25.69
N SER A 112 -12.63 0.93 -26.86
CA SER A 112 -13.52 -0.18 -27.12
C SER A 112 -12.73 -1.39 -27.59
N GLY A 113 -12.84 -2.53 -26.91
CA GLY A 113 -12.13 -3.76 -27.27
C GLY A 113 -11.00 -4.10 -26.30
N PRO A 114 -9.90 -4.72 -26.77
CA PRO A 114 -8.88 -5.27 -25.89
C PRO A 114 -8.15 -4.15 -25.15
N SER A 115 -7.99 -4.33 -23.85
CA SER A 115 -7.29 -3.39 -22.97
C SER A 115 -6.23 -4.12 -22.15
N LEU A 116 -5.10 -3.45 -21.91
CA LEU A 116 -4.12 -3.84 -20.92
C LEU A 116 -4.60 -3.36 -19.56
N TRP A 117 -4.70 -4.27 -18.60
CA TRP A 117 -5.20 -3.97 -17.27
C TRP A 117 -4.35 -4.61 -16.18
N ILE A 118 -4.40 -4.00 -14.99
CA ILE A 118 -3.92 -4.58 -13.74
C ILE A 118 -5.09 -4.87 -12.81
N ARG A 119 -5.05 -6.04 -12.18
CA ARG A 119 -5.99 -6.43 -11.13
C ARG A 119 -5.28 -6.51 -9.79
N THR A 120 -5.86 -5.89 -8.78
CA THR A 120 -5.39 -6.01 -7.41
C THR A 120 -5.93 -7.30 -6.76
N PRO A 121 -5.29 -7.79 -5.70
CA PRO A 121 -5.65 -9.07 -5.10
C PRO A 121 -7.08 -9.08 -4.54
N ALA A 122 -7.66 -10.28 -4.39
CA ALA A 122 -9.06 -10.43 -3.92
C ALA A 122 -9.25 -10.04 -2.43
N SER A 123 -8.18 -10.02 -1.65
CA SER A 123 -8.13 -9.65 -0.23
C SER A 123 -6.86 -8.84 0.06
N CYS A 124 -6.75 -8.32 1.28
CA CYS A 124 -5.57 -7.58 1.73
C CYS A 124 -4.33 -8.45 2.04
N GLY A 125 -4.47 -9.78 2.02
CA GLY A 125 -3.38 -10.72 2.34
C GLY A 125 -2.32 -10.82 1.23
N PRO A 126 -2.65 -11.38 0.04
CA PRO A 126 -1.71 -11.37 -1.08
C PRO A 126 -1.46 -9.92 -1.50
N GLN A 127 -0.19 -9.53 -1.62
CA GLN A 127 0.20 -8.20 -2.13
C GLN A 127 0.67 -8.29 -3.59
N ARG A 128 0.24 -9.33 -4.33
CA ARG A 128 0.57 -9.57 -5.74
C ARG A 128 -0.48 -8.96 -6.66
N LEU A 129 -0.01 -8.40 -7.77
CA LEU A 129 -0.87 -7.84 -8.82
C LEU A 129 -0.95 -8.83 -9.98
N THR A 130 -1.99 -8.73 -10.80
CA THR A 130 -2.12 -9.49 -12.04
C THR A 130 -2.16 -8.55 -13.23
N LEU A 131 -1.32 -8.78 -14.24
CA LEU A 131 -1.34 -8.05 -15.52
C LEU A 131 -2.01 -8.93 -16.59
N GLY A 132 -3.05 -8.40 -17.22
CA GLY A 132 -3.83 -9.14 -18.21
C GLY A 132 -4.21 -8.28 -19.42
N VAL A 133 -4.62 -8.96 -20.49
CA VAL A 133 -5.20 -8.35 -21.68
C VAL A 133 -6.50 -9.05 -22.01
N SER A 134 -7.58 -8.29 -22.09
CA SER A 134 -8.89 -8.80 -22.52
C SER A 134 -9.77 -7.65 -22.98
N SER A 135 -10.83 -7.97 -23.73
CA SER A 135 -11.98 -7.06 -23.84
C SER A 135 -12.65 -6.99 -22.48
N LEU A 136 -12.89 -5.79 -21.97
CA LEU A 136 -13.55 -5.58 -20.68
C LEU A 136 -15.06 -5.48 -20.88
N GLU A 137 -15.82 -6.21 -20.05
CA GLU A 137 -17.27 -6.05 -19.94
C GLU A 137 -17.60 -4.92 -18.94
N GLU A 138 -18.74 -4.26 -19.10
CA GLU A 138 -19.15 -3.06 -18.31
C GLU A 138 -19.34 -3.30 -16.79
N THR A 139 -19.31 -4.55 -16.33
CA THR A 139 -19.78 -4.97 -14.99
C THR A 139 -18.70 -4.97 -13.90
N ASP A 140 -17.42 -4.80 -14.24
CA ASP A 140 -16.35 -4.67 -13.25
C ASP A 140 -16.19 -3.20 -12.82
N SER A 141 -15.98 -2.91 -11.53
CA SER A 141 -15.58 -1.57 -11.09
C SER A 141 -14.17 -1.26 -11.63
N VAL A 142 -14.13 -0.66 -12.81
CA VAL A 142 -12.91 -0.38 -13.55
C VAL A 142 -12.51 1.08 -13.35
N GLN A 143 -11.36 1.29 -12.70
CA GLN A 143 -10.66 2.57 -12.77
C GLN A 143 -9.83 2.60 -14.06
N SER A 144 -9.58 3.79 -14.62
CA SER A 144 -8.71 3.94 -15.80
C SER A 144 -7.55 4.87 -15.53
N TRP A 145 -6.35 4.38 -15.83
CA TRP A 145 -5.10 5.14 -15.87
C TRP A 145 -4.64 5.40 -17.32
N ALA A 146 -5.54 5.24 -18.30
CA ALA A 146 -5.24 5.48 -19.71
C ALA A 146 -4.77 6.92 -19.98
N THR A 147 -5.28 7.89 -19.22
CA THR A 147 -4.88 9.31 -19.29
C THR A 147 -3.78 9.68 -18.29
N SER A 148 -3.30 8.70 -17.51
CA SER A 148 -2.33 8.87 -16.42
C SER A 148 -1.06 8.03 -16.67
N ARG A 149 -0.53 8.10 -17.90
CA ARG A 149 0.68 7.34 -18.30
C ARG A 149 1.88 7.62 -17.42
N TYR A 150 1.99 8.83 -16.86
CA TYR A 150 3.03 9.22 -15.90
C TYR A 150 3.13 8.33 -14.64
N LEU A 151 2.13 7.49 -14.36
CA LEU A 151 2.11 6.54 -13.24
C LEU A 151 2.72 5.17 -13.57
N TRP A 152 3.02 4.88 -14.84
CA TRP A 152 3.42 3.54 -15.27
C TRP A 152 4.30 3.49 -16.52
N ASP A 153 4.39 4.57 -17.29
CA ASP A 153 5.19 4.69 -18.50
C ASP A 153 6.44 5.51 -18.21
N SER A 154 7.62 4.91 -18.42
CA SER A 154 8.92 5.56 -18.22
C SER A 154 9.13 6.82 -19.06
N THR A 155 8.44 6.96 -20.18
CA THR A 155 8.56 8.09 -21.10
C THR A 155 7.67 9.28 -20.75
N HIS A 156 6.74 9.11 -19.79
CA HIS A 156 5.81 10.15 -19.35
C HIS A 156 5.95 10.45 -17.85
N ALA A 157 6.87 9.79 -17.13
CA ALA A 157 6.97 9.88 -15.68
C ALA A 157 7.37 11.29 -15.18
N ASP A 158 7.98 12.10 -16.04
CA ASP A 158 8.35 13.48 -15.78
C ASP A 158 7.13 14.43 -15.70
N GLU A 159 6.01 14.09 -16.36
CA GLU A 159 4.76 14.84 -16.26
C GLU A 159 4.23 14.91 -14.83
N LEU A 160 4.57 13.94 -13.97
CA LEU A 160 4.04 13.81 -12.60
C LEU A 160 4.08 15.14 -11.83
N ARG A 161 5.17 15.93 -11.96
CA ARG A 161 5.32 17.24 -11.34
C ARG A 161 4.18 18.18 -11.70
N VAL A 162 3.84 18.29 -12.98
CA VAL A 162 2.74 19.14 -13.45
C VAL A 162 1.40 18.54 -13.05
N ARG A 163 1.24 17.22 -13.21
CA ARG A 163 -0.03 16.51 -12.93
C ARG A 163 -0.42 16.54 -11.44
N CYS A 164 0.56 16.72 -10.54
CA CYS A 164 0.30 16.96 -9.12
C CYS A 164 0.17 18.44 -8.71
N GLY A 165 0.02 19.36 -9.68
CA GLY A 165 -0.16 20.80 -9.44
C GLY A 165 1.14 21.62 -9.40
N GLY A 166 2.25 21.05 -9.85
CA GLY A 166 3.51 21.79 -10.01
C GLY A 166 3.61 22.52 -11.34
N GLY A 167 4.71 23.26 -11.50
CA GLY A 167 5.12 23.91 -12.75
C GLY A 167 6.63 23.73 -12.93
N ASP A 168 7.37 24.82 -12.84
CA ASP A 168 8.85 24.79 -12.81
C ASP A 168 9.40 24.00 -11.62
N ARG A 169 8.64 23.97 -10.52
CA ARG A 169 8.94 23.20 -9.30
C ARG A 169 7.72 22.39 -8.84
N ALA A 170 7.96 21.38 -8.02
CA ALA A 170 6.88 20.68 -7.33
C ALA A 170 6.24 21.58 -6.26
N PRO A 171 4.95 21.40 -5.93
CA PRO A 171 4.35 22.10 -4.80
C PRO A 171 5.12 21.82 -3.51
N PHE A 172 5.27 22.86 -2.68
CA PHE A 172 5.95 22.92 -1.38
C PHE A 172 7.47 22.85 -1.38
N PHE A 173 8.10 22.68 -2.54
CA PHE A 173 9.54 22.47 -2.60
C PHE A 173 10.17 23.17 -3.81
N ASN A 174 11.43 23.53 -3.67
CA ASN A 174 12.29 23.94 -4.77
C ASN A 174 12.84 22.71 -5.51
N THR A 175 13.45 22.92 -6.67
CA THR A 175 13.99 21.84 -7.53
C THR A 175 15.14 21.05 -6.88
N ASP A 176 15.80 21.62 -5.87
CA ASP A 176 16.83 20.98 -5.03
C ASP A 176 16.25 20.24 -3.81
N GLY A 177 14.92 20.21 -3.67
CA GLY A 177 14.22 19.55 -2.57
C GLY A 177 14.19 20.33 -1.27
N THR A 178 14.69 21.57 -1.23
CA THR A 178 14.48 22.47 -0.09
C THR A 178 13.02 22.92 -0.02
N PRO A 179 12.45 23.19 1.18
CA PRO A 179 11.10 23.71 1.29
C PRO A 179 10.95 25.08 0.60
N ALA A 180 9.85 25.28 -0.13
CA ALA A 180 9.50 26.56 -0.72
C ALA A 180 8.76 27.47 0.28
N ASP A 181 8.86 28.78 0.07
CA ASP A 181 8.07 29.77 0.81
C ASP A 181 6.61 29.69 0.40
N LEU A 182 5.71 29.68 1.38
CA LEU A 182 4.29 29.50 1.12
C LEU A 182 3.58 30.84 0.89
N PRO A 183 2.65 30.90 -0.08
CA PRO A 183 1.87 32.09 -0.33
C PRO A 183 0.95 32.44 0.85
N THR A 184 0.89 33.73 1.19
CA THR A 184 0.01 34.28 2.23
C THR A 184 -1.32 34.81 1.69
N ALA A 185 -1.41 34.98 0.37
CA ALA A 185 -2.59 35.44 -0.37
C ALA A 185 -2.68 34.67 -1.71
N ASP A 186 -3.77 34.86 -2.46
CA ASP A 186 -3.96 34.23 -3.77
C ASP A 186 -2.82 34.63 -4.73
N PRO A 187 -2.03 33.65 -5.23
CA PRO A 187 -0.92 33.92 -6.15
C PRO A 187 -1.36 34.08 -7.62
N GLY A 188 -2.64 33.90 -7.95
CA GLY A 188 -3.16 33.92 -9.31
C GLY A 188 -2.83 32.65 -10.11
N ASP A 189 -2.79 32.77 -11.44
CA ASP A 189 -2.56 31.62 -12.36
C ASP A 189 -1.10 31.48 -12.84
N GLY A 190 -0.23 32.44 -12.53
CA GLY A 190 1.12 32.51 -13.09
C GLY A 190 2.11 31.51 -12.48
N ASP A 191 1.94 31.15 -11.21
CA ASP A 191 2.73 30.11 -10.52
C ASP A 191 1.79 28.99 -10.06
N LEU A 192 1.78 27.90 -10.83
CA LEU A 192 0.94 26.73 -10.56
C LEU A 192 1.27 26.08 -9.20
N ALA A 193 2.55 25.99 -8.84
CA ALA A 193 2.98 25.38 -7.59
C ALA A 193 2.52 26.23 -6.40
N ALA A 194 2.68 27.55 -6.47
CA ALA A 194 2.16 28.46 -5.45
C ALA A 194 0.63 28.39 -5.37
N ARG A 195 -0.09 28.31 -6.50
CA ARG A 195 -1.56 28.16 -6.49
C ARG A 195 -1.99 26.89 -5.77
N THR A 196 -1.34 25.76 -6.06
CA THR A 196 -1.61 24.47 -5.37
C THR A 196 -1.28 24.55 -3.87
N GLU A 197 -0.20 25.22 -3.49
CA GLU A 197 0.17 25.46 -2.09
C GLU A 197 -0.89 26.28 -1.35
N TRP A 198 -1.34 27.39 -1.95
CA TRP A 198 -2.36 28.26 -1.38
C TRP A 198 -3.69 27.52 -1.17
N LEU A 199 -4.18 26.83 -2.21
CA LEU A 199 -5.39 26.00 -2.14
C LEU A 199 -5.28 24.91 -1.08
N THR A 200 -4.10 24.32 -0.93
CA THR A 200 -3.85 23.33 0.12
C THR A 200 -3.88 23.94 1.51
N VAL A 201 -3.30 25.12 1.71
CA VAL A 201 -3.31 25.83 2.99
C VAL A 201 -4.75 26.20 3.39
N LEU A 202 -5.59 26.62 2.44
CA LEU A 202 -7.02 26.85 2.68
C LEU A 202 -7.73 25.57 3.16
N GLN A 203 -7.50 24.44 2.48
CA GLN A 203 -8.04 23.14 2.90
C GLN A 203 -7.57 22.75 4.31
N GLU A 204 -6.29 22.92 4.63
CA GLU A 204 -5.70 22.59 5.94
C GLU A 204 -6.22 23.48 7.08
N ARG A 205 -6.71 24.68 6.76
CA ARG A 205 -7.37 25.61 7.69
C ARG A 205 -8.88 25.37 7.84
N GLY A 206 -9.44 24.41 7.09
CA GLY A 206 -10.88 24.14 7.06
C GLY A 206 -11.69 25.17 6.24
N GLN A 207 -11.01 25.99 5.44
CA GLN A 207 -11.61 27.00 4.55
C GLN A 207 -12.00 26.37 3.21
N LEU A 208 -12.78 25.27 3.25
CA LEU A 208 -13.11 24.49 2.06
C LEU A 208 -13.90 25.29 1.02
N ARG A 209 -14.84 26.14 1.45
CA ARG A 209 -15.61 26.97 0.50
C ARG A 209 -14.72 27.93 -0.27
N ASP A 210 -13.79 28.59 0.42
CA ASP A 210 -12.85 29.51 -0.21
C ASP A 210 -11.94 28.77 -1.20
N ALA A 211 -11.46 27.58 -0.83
CA ALA A 211 -10.61 26.75 -1.70
C ALA A 211 -11.34 26.29 -2.97
N PHE A 212 -12.61 25.90 -2.88
CA PHE A 212 -13.40 25.47 -4.03
C PHE A 212 -13.84 26.64 -4.91
N ALA A 213 -14.22 27.77 -4.30
CA ALA A 213 -14.56 28.99 -5.02
C ALA A 213 -13.36 29.51 -5.84
N ALA A 214 -12.13 29.40 -5.32
CA ALA A 214 -10.91 29.79 -6.00
C ALA A 214 -10.56 28.94 -7.25
N VAL A 215 -11.20 27.78 -7.42
CA VAL A 215 -11.09 26.94 -8.64
C VAL A 215 -12.42 26.83 -9.37
N GLU A 216 -13.37 27.72 -9.07
CA GLU A 216 -14.69 27.78 -9.71
C GLU A 216 -15.45 26.45 -9.66
N ILE A 217 -15.37 25.73 -8.54
CA ILE A 217 -16.15 24.51 -8.29
C ILE A 217 -17.25 24.82 -7.28
N GLU A 218 -18.48 24.51 -7.64
CA GLU A 218 -19.62 24.61 -6.73
C GLU A 218 -19.66 23.42 -5.77
N LEU A 219 -19.76 23.72 -4.47
CA LEU A 219 -20.04 22.71 -3.43
C LEU A 219 -21.54 22.63 -3.17
N ASP A 220 -22.15 21.50 -3.50
CA ASP A 220 -23.53 21.20 -3.16
C ASP A 220 -23.63 20.78 -1.67
N ASP A 221 -24.44 21.52 -0.92
CA ASP A 221 -24.71 21.32 0.50
C ASP A 221 -25.94 20.42 0.77
N GLY A 222 -26.53 19.82 -0.25
CA GLY A 222 -27.64 18.89 -0.10
C GLY A 222 -27.28 17.73 0.83
N LEU A 223 -28.04 17.57 1.93
CA LEU A 223 -27.89 16.41 2.81
C LEU A 223 -28.15 15.11 2.04
N PRO A 224 -27.31 14.06 2.17
CA PRO A 224 -27.67 12.76 1.64
C PRO A 224 -28.96 12.29 2.34
N GLU A 225 -29.97 11.90 1.57
CA GLU A 225 -31.20 11.30 2.09
C GLU A 225 -30.89 9.94 2.73
N LEU A 226 -30.46 9.94 3.99
CA LEU A 226 -30.17 8.73 4.74
C LEU A 226 -31.49 8.14 5.27
N LYS A 227 -31.82 6.91 4.88
CA LYS A 227 -33.00 6.19 5.39
C LYS A 227 -32.78 5.73 6.84
N ARG A 228 -33.15 6.59 7.80
CA ARG A 228 -33.61 6.45 9.22
C ARG A 228 -33.31 5.22 10.10
N ARG A 229 -32.72 4.10 9.67
CA ARG A 229 -32.63 2.89 10.50
C ARG A 229 -31.33 2.73 11.32
N TYR A 230 -30.31 3.57 11.10
CA TYR A 230 -29.04 3.53 11.85
C TYR A 230 -28.37 4.93 12.06
N ASP A 231 -29.17 5.99 12.22
CA ASP A 231 -28.70 7.39 12.32
C ASP A 231 -28.41 7.83 13.76
N TYR A 232 -27.33 7.30 14.37
CA TYR A 232 -26.80 7.83 15.64
C TYR A 232 -25.63 8.80 15.47
N TYR A 233 -25.12 8.99 14.24
CA TYR A 233 -24.01 9.88 13.96
C TYR A 233 -24.31 10.74 12.73
N ASP A 234 -24.13 12.05 12.91
CA ASP A 234 -24.02 13.10 11.90
C ASP A 234 -25.31 13.84 11.46
N ARG A 235 -25.63 14.90 12.22
CA ARG A 235 -26.49 16.03 11.80
C ARG A 235 -25.68 17.33 11.67
N GLY A 236 -24.35 17.24 11.47
CA GLY A 236 -23.49 18.40 11.25
C GLY A 236 -23.56 18.91 9.81
N PRO A 237 -23.01 20.09 9.50
CA PRO A 237 -22.86 20.58 8.13
C PRO A 237 -22.08 19.55 7.28
N VAL A 238 -22.58 19.28 6.07
CA VAL A 238 -22.19 18.15 5.18
C VAL A 238 -20.68 17.99 4.98
N TRP A 239 -19.95 19.11 5.01
CA TRP A 239 -18.51 19.20 4.75
C TRP A 239 -17.66 19.56 5.98
N GLN A 240 -18.28 19.75 7.16
CA GLN A 240 -17.55 20.11 8.37
C GLN A 240 -16.75 18.92 8.92
N GLY A 241 -15.45 19.11 9.16
CA GLY A 241 -14.56 18.05 9.68
C GLY A 241 -14.07 17.05 8.63
N VAL A 242 -14.49 17.20 7.36
CA VAL A 242 -13.96 16.41 6.25
C VAL A 242 -12.59 16.96 5.88
N THR A 243 -11.53 16.21 6.19
CA THR A 243 -10.17 16.54 5.74
C THR A 243 -9.80 15.58 4.63
N LEU A 244 -9.89 16.03 3.38
CA LEU A 244 -9.45 15.28 2.21
C LEU A 244 -8.37 16.08 1.51
N PRO A 245 -7.20 15.49 1.23
CA PRO A 245 -6.16 16.16 0.46
C PRO A 245 -6.55 16.15 -1.02
N LEU A 246 -7.58 16.89 -1.42
CA LEU A 246 -8.02 16.93 -2.82
C LEU A 246 -7.00 17.69 -3.67
N ALA A 247 -6.76 17.18 -4.89
CA ALA A 247 -5.90 17.82 -5.89
C ALA A 247 -6.64 18.97 -6.62
N LEU A 248 -7.21 19.92 -5.86
CA LEU A 248 -8.14 20.94 -6.40
C LEU A 248 -7.62 21.70 -7.61
N SER A 249 -6.32 22.02 -7.65
CA SER A 249 -5.69 22.75 -8.75
C SER A 249 -5.71 22.03 -10.09
N THR A 250 -5.78 20.70 -10.10
CA THR A 250 -5.75 19.88 -11.33
C THR A 250 -7.00 19.03 -11.50
N LEU A 251 -7.87 18.95 -10.50
CA LEU A 251 -8.98 18.00 -10.42
C LEU A 251 -9.91 18.08 -11.64
N VAL A 252 -10.39 19.28 -11.99
CA VAL A 252 -11.36 19.45 -13.08
C VAL A 252 -10.75 19.08 -14.42
N ASP A 253 -9.52 19.52 -14.69
CA ASP A 253 -8.83 19.24 -15.96
C ASP A 253 -8.52 17.75 -16.11
N GLU A 254 -8.11 17.08 -15.03
CA GLU A 254 -7.89 15.64 -15.04
C GLU A 254 -9.19 14.85 -15.23
N VAL A 255 -10.28 15.28 -14.59
CA VAL A 255 -11.59 14.66 -14.74
C VAL A 255 -12.13 14.87 -16.15
N ARG A 256 -11.98 16.06 -16.74
CA ARG A 256 -12.34 16.32 -18.15
C ARG A 256 -11.49 15.50 -19.10
N ARG A 257 -10.18 15.41 -18.90
CA ARG A 257 -9.28 14.58 -19.72
C ARG A 257 -9.68 13.10 -19.67
N LEU A 258 -9.98 12.57 -18.48
CA LEU A 258 -10.49 11.21 -18.32
C LEU A 258 -11.88 11.06 -18.95
N GLY A 259 -12.73 12.06 -18.78
CA GLY A 259 -14.09 12.11 -19.32
C GLY A 259 -14.12 12.10 -20.83
N ASP A 260 -13.24 12.87 -21.47
CA ASP A 260 -13.01 12.86 -22.92
C ASP A 260 -12.59 11.47 -23.39
N TRP A 261 -11.81 10.73 -22.59
CA TRP A 261 -11.40 9.35 -22.87
C TRP A 261 -12.51 8.32 -22.61
N GLN A 262 -13.38 8.50 -21.62
CA GLN A 262 -14.46 7.55 -21.32
C GLN A 262 -15.81 7.91 -21.93
N ARG A 263 -15.95 9.11 -22.51
CA ARG A 263 -17.22 9.76 -22.88
C ARG A 263 -18.17 9.86 -21.69
N ARG A 264 -17.65 10.36 -20.56
CA ARG A 264 -18.40 10.52 -19.31
C ARG A 264 -17.99 11.81 -18.63
N ASP A 265 -18.95 12.47 -18.00
CA ASP A 265 -18.69 13.75 -17.32
C ASP A 265 -18.96 13.68 -15.81
N VAL A 266 -19.40 12.52 -15.33
CA VAL A 266 -19.84 12.34 -13.94
C VAL A 266 -19.15 11.13 -13.35
N TYR A 267 -18.50 11.34 -12.21
CA TYR A 267 -17.70 10.33 -11.52
C TYR A 267 -18.00 10.30 -10.03
N ARG A 268 -17.74 9.15 -9.39
CA ARG A 268 -17.83 9.01 -7.94
C ARG A 268 -16.48 8.67 -7.31
N PHE A 269 -16.28 9.05 -6.05
CA PHE A 269 -15.19 8.54 -5.22
C PHE A 269 -15.58 8.56 -3.74
N ALA A 270 -14.91 7.75 -2.91
CA ALA A 270 -15.23 7.64 -1.49
C ALA A 270 -14.49 8.70 -0.65
N LEU A 271 -15.12 9.18 0.43
CA LEU A 271 -14.51 10.12 1.40
C LEU A 271 -13.86 9.43 2.61
N GLY A 272 -13.62 8.12 2.53
CA GLY A 272 -13.01 7.34 3.60
C GLY A 272 -13.98 6.80 4.65
N ASP A 273 -15.26 7.23 4.64
CA ASP A 273 -16.34 6.50 5.30
C ASP A 273 -17.05 5.56 4.29
N TYR A 274 -17.59 4.44 4.77
CA TYR A 274 -18.27 3.46 3.90
C TYR A 274 -19.73 3.84 3.59
N ARG A 275 -20.20 5.01 4.07
CA ARG A 275 -21.61 5.39 4.08
C ARG A 275 -21.92 6.49 3.07
N THR A 276 -20.93 7.29 2.70
CA THR A 276 -21.07 8.46 1.86
C THR A 276 -20.04 8.47 0.75
N TRP A 277 -20.51 8.90 -0.42
CA TRP A 277 -19.74 9.03 -1.63
C TRP A 277 -19.76 10.48 -2.06
N VAL A 278 -18.76 10.88 -2.84
CA VAL A 278 -18.78 12.15 -3.54
C VAL A 278 -18.96 11.89 -5.01
N ILE A 279 -19.81 12.72 -5.62
CA ILE A 279 -19.94 12.82 -7.06
C ILE A 279 -19.32 14.14 -7.49
N ILE A 280 -18.49 14.08 -8.52
CA ILE A 280 -18.06 15.24 -9.29
C ILE A 280 -18.77 15.20 -10.66
N ASP A 281 -19.38 16.33 -11.03
CA ASP A 281 -20.08 16.53 -12.30
C ASP A 281 -19.41 17.69 -13.04
N VAL A 282 -18.70 17.38 -14.13
CA VAL A 282 -18.03 18.37 -14.99
C VAL A 282 -18.81 18.66 -16.28
N SER A 283 -20.03 18.13 -16.43
CA SER A 283 -20.88 18.38 -17.61
C SER A 283 -21.45 19.79 -17.66
N ARG A 284 -21.44 20.48 -16.51
CA ARG A 284 -21.98 21.82 -16.31
C ARG A 284 -20.94 22.89 -16.64
N ALA A 285 -21.42 24.09 -16.93
CA ALA A 285 -20.55 25.27 -17.12
C ALA A 285 -19.65 25.50 -15.90
N VAL A 286 -20.22 25.36 -14.70
CA VAL A 286 -19.50 25.36 -13.42
C VAL A 286 -19.55 23.93 -12.87
N PRO A 287 -18.40 23.24 -12.71
CA PRO A 287 -18.36 21.91 -12.13
C PRO A 287 -18.97 21.87 -10.73
N VAL A 288 -19.65 20.77 -10.39
CA VAL A 288 -20.30 20.59 -9.10
C VAL A 288 -19.72 19.38 -8.37
N ILE A 289 -19.42 19.55 -7.08
CA ILE A 289 -19.08 18.46 -6.17
C ILE A 289 -20.18 18.32 -5.12
N ARG A 290 -20.69 17.10 -4.94
CA ARG A 290 -21.78 16.79 -4.02
C ARG A 290 -21.53 15.53 -3.20
N ARG A 291 -21.91 15.54 -1.92
CA ARG A 291 -21.90 14.35 -1.06
C ARG A 291 -23.24 13.63 -1.18
N VAL A 292 -23.21 12.34 -1.44
CA VAL A 292 -24.40 11.51 -1.67
C VAL A 292 -24.33 10.19 -0.90
N SER A 293 -25.48 9.51 -0.76
CA SER A 293 -25.52 8.15 -0.24
C SER A 293 -24.95 7.16 -1.26
N TYR A 294 -24.58 5.96 -0.78
CA TYR A 294 -24.18 4.85 -1.65
C TYR A 294 -25.19 4.60 -2.78
N GLN A 295 -26.50 4.57 -2.50
CA GLN A 295 -27.51 4.28 -3.52
C GLN A 295 -27.53 5.34 -4.64
N LYS A 296 -27.30 6.60 -4.32
CA LYS A 296 -27.24 7.69 -5.33
C LYS A 296 -25.95 7.67 -6.14
N ALA A 297 -24.89 7.06 -5.62
CA ALA A 297 -23.63 6.87 -6.33
C ALA A 297 -23.56 5.53 -7.08
N GLU A 298 -24.51 4.62 -6.86
CA GLU A 298 -24.53 3.30 -7.49
C GLU A 298 -24.63 3.42 -9.02
N GLY A 299 -23.83 2.64 -9.75
CA GLY A 299 -23.77 2.67 -11.21
C GLY A 299 -22.89 3.76 -11.84
N LEU A 300 -22.42 4.76 -11.08
CA LEU A 300 -21.46 5.74 -11.58
C LEU A 300 -20.03 5.17 -11.64
N PRO A 301 -19.19 5.60 -12.60
CA PRO A 301 -17.80 5.17 -12.69
C PRO A 301 -16.97 5.72 -11.53
N ASP A 302 -16.01 4.93 -11.07
CA ASP A 302 -15.08 5.36 -10.03
C ASP A 302 -14.01 6.31 -10.59
N LEU A 303 -13.85 7.48 -9.97
CA LEU A 303 -12.75 8.40 -10.23
C LEU A 303 -11.47 7.79 -9.65
N PRO A 304 -10.37 7.69 -10.42
CA PRO A 304 -9.12 7.18 -9.90
C PRO A 304 -8.63 7.96 -8.68
N TYR A 305 -8.17 7.25 -7.65
CA TYR A 305 -7.65 7.86 -6.41
C TYR A 305 -6.59 8.93 -6.70
N VAL A 306 -5.71 8.64 -7.66
CA VAL A 306 -4.60 9.49 -8.14
C VAL A 306 -5.04 10.79 -8.82
N ILE A 307 -6.28 10.87 -9.31
CA ILE A 307 -6.85 12.11 -9.86
C ILE A 307 -7.54 12.91 -8.75
N ALA A 308 -8.30 12.23 -7.89
CA ALA A 308 -9.05 12.89 -6.83
C ALA A 308 -8.15 13.48 -5.74
N HIS A 309 -7.04 12.80 -5.41
CA HIS A 309 -6.21 13.09 -4.24
C HIS A 309 -4.82 13.58 -4.63
N ARG A 310 -4.28 14.48 -3.81
CA ARG A 310 -2.89 14.92 -3.91
C ARG A 310 -1.93 13.76 -3.74
N LEU A 311 -0.77 13.90 -4.39
CA LEU A 311 0.31 12.94 -4.31
C LEU A 311 0.74 12.77 -2.84
N PRO A 312 0.58 11.58 -2.22
CA PRO A 312 0.91 11.36 -0.81
C PRO A 312 2.37 11.64 -0.49
N ASP A 313 3.26 11.49 -1.48
CA ASP A 313 4.69 11.73 -1.36
C ASP A 313 5.01 13.17 -0.95
N LEU A 314 4.28 14.17 -1.48
CA LEU A 314 4.46 15.58 -1.09
C LEU A 314 4.10 15.80 0.38
N ASP A 315 3.00 15.23 0.85
CA ASP A 315 2.59 15.34 2.26
C ASP A 315 3.56 14.61 3.21
N LEU A 316 4.10 13.46 2.78
CA LEU A 316 5.12 12.73 3.56
C LEU A 316 6.41 13.53 3.69
N LEU A 317 6.87 14.17 2.61
CA LEU A 317 8.05 15.03 2.61
C LEU A 317 7.84 16.26 3.49
N ARG A 318 6.69 16.95 3.35
CA ARG A 318 6.34 18.13 4.17
C ARG A 318 6.30 17.80 5.66
N ALA A 319 5.79 16.61 6.00
CA ALA A 319 5.73 16.12 7.37
C ALA A 319 7.06 15.55 7.89
N GLY A 320 8.13 15.56 7.09
CA GLY A 320 9.44 14.99 7.42
C GLY A 320 9.38 13.49 7.72
N ARG A 321 8.41 12.77 7.14
CA ARG A 321 8.23 11.32 7.34
C ARG A 321 9.14 10.50 6.44
N ILE A 322 9.49 11.05 5.28
CA ILE A 322 10.50 10.54 4.36
C ILE A 322 11.35 11.71 3.85
N GLY A 323 12.54 11.41 3.33
CA GLY A 323 13.32 12.38 2.54
C GLY A 323 13.27 12.05 1.04
N PRO A 324 13.74 12.95 0.15
CA PRO A 324 13.72 12.73 -1.30
C PRO A 324 14.44 11.45 -1.76
N HIS A 325 15.43 10.98 -1.00
CA HIS A 325 16.16 9.72 -1.26
C HIS A 325 15.30 8.45 -1.09
N ALA A 326 14.17 8.54 -0.39
CA ALA A 326 13.26 7.42 -0.17
C ALA A 326 12.15 7.33 -1.23
N LEU A 327 12.12 8.26 -2.19
CA LEU A 327 11.18 8.24 -3.31
C LEU A 327 11.63 7.25 -4.38
N HIS A 328 10.68 6.75 -5.15
CA HIS A 328 10.97 6.05 -6.40
C HIS A 328 11.82 6.95 -7.34
N PRO A 329 12.85 6.44 -8.04
CA PRO A 329 13.76 7.25 -8.86
C PRO A 329 13.06 8.16 -9.87
N LEU A 330 12.08 7.65 -10.62
CA LEU A 330 11.31 8.46 -11.59
C LEU A 330 10.42 9.53 -10.93
N VAL A 331 9.86 9.24 -9.75
CA VAL A 331 9.10 10.22 -8.97
C VAL A 331 10.04 11.31 -8.46
N ARG A 332 11.20 10.90 -7.94
CA ARG A 332 12.23 11.80 -7.44
C ARG A 332 12.75 12.72 -8.55
N SER A 333 13.09 12.17 -9.71
CA SER A 333 13.60 12.97 -10.83
C SER A 333 12.56 13.92 -11.40
N SER A 334 11.28 13.53 -11.39
CA SER A 334 10.20 14.43 -11.80
C SER A 334 10.05 15.60 -10.81
N LEU A 335 10.00 15.32 -9.50
CA LEU A 335 9.75 16.34 -8.48
C LEU A 335 10.98 17.23 -8.21
N PHE A 336 12.19 16.67 -8.30
CA PHE A 336 13.44 17.29 -7.90
C PHE A 336 14.57 17.07 -8.92
N PRO A 337 14.52 17.78 -10.06
CA PRO A 337 15.49 17.57 -11.15
C PRO A 337 16.93 17.97 -10.78
N ASP A 338 17.12 18.94 -9.87
CA ASP A 338 18.46 19.45 -9.50
C ASP A 338 19.11 18.65 -8.36
N LEU A 339 18.40 17.66 -7.83
CA LEU A 339 18.82 16.89 -6.67
C LEU A 339 19.77 15.76 -7.12
N PRO A 340 21.05 15.76 -6.72
CA PRO A 340 22.04 14.79 -7.21
C PRO A 340 21.66 13.36 -6.85
N ASN A 341 21.94 12.39 -7.73
CA ASN A 341 21.63 10.99 -7.47
C ASN A 341 22.17 10.54 -6.10
N ALA A 342 21.28 10.02 -5.26
CA ALA A 342 21.65 9.57 -3.92
C ALA A 342 22.56 8.35 -4.00
N LYS A 343 23.60 8.31 -3.15
CA LYS A 343 24.36 7.08 -2.93
C LYS A 343 23.45 6.04 -2.26
N PRO A 344 23.60 4.74 -2.58
CA PRO A 344 22.87 3.69 -1.88
C PRO A 344 23.15 3.80 -0.37
N VAL A 345 22.10 3.94 0.43
CA VAL A 345 22.21 3.86 1.89
C VAL A 345 22.20 2.37 2.26
N PRO A 346 23.04 1.91 3.22
CA PRO A 346 23.02 0.52 3.67
C PRO A 346 21.60 0.08 4.01
N ARG A 347 21.16 -1.05 3.43
CA ARG A 347 19.77 -1.52 3.50
C ARG A 347 19.32 -1.81 4.93
N TYR A 348 20.28 -2.17 5.81
CA TYR A 348 20.03 -2.48 7.20
C TYR A 348 21.32 -2.44 8.05
N GLU A 349 21.25 -1.92 9.27
CA GLU A 349 22.35 -1.99 10.25
C GLU A 349 21.87 -2.69 11.54
N MET A 350 22.54 -3.80 11.89
CA MET A 350 22.33 -4.53 13.14
C MET A 350 23.07 -3.85 14.28
N THR A 351 22.51 -2.75 14.79
CA THR A 351 23.11 -2.04 15.93
C THR A 351 22.69 -2.66 17.27
N PRO A 352 23.64 -2.97 18.18
CA PRO A 352 23.32 -3.42 19.53
C PRO A 352 22.44 -2.42 20.29
N VAL A 353 21.48 -2.94 21.06
CA VAL A 353 20.50 -2.14 21.79
C VAL A 353 20.86 -2.07 23.26
N ARG A 354 20.95 -0.85 23.78
CA ARG A 354 21.16 -0.62 25.22
C ARG A 354 19.86 -0.91 25.99
N VAL A 355 19.95 -1.82 26.96
CA VAL A 355 18.85 -2.16 27.87
C VAL A 355 19.32 -1.97 29.32
N ARG A 356 18.46 -1.37 30.15
CA ARG A 356 18.74 -1.19 31.58
C ARG A 356 18.39 -2.48 32.32
N CYS A 357 19.38 -3.17 32.86
CA CYS A 357 19.22 -4.45 33.55
C CYS A 357 19.77 -4.33 34.99
N GLN A 358 18.93 -4.50 36.01
CA GLN A 358 19.33 -4.43 37.42
C GLN A 358 20.20 -3.20 37.80
N GLY A 359 19.96 -2.05 37.18
CA GLY A 359 20.77 -0.84 37.45
C GLY A 359 22.11 -0.78 36.72
N VAL A 360 22.35 -1.63 35.71
CA VAL A 360 23.48 -1.55 34.76
C VAL A 360 22.96 -1.46 33.31
N TRP A 361 23.74 -0.88 32.40
CA TRP A 361 23.41 -0.86 30.98
C TRP A 361 24.05 -2.06 30.29
N HIS A 362 23.24 -2.91 29.68
CA HIS A 362 23.70 -4.04 28.86
C HIS A 362 23.44 -3.75 27.38
N LEU A 363 24.30 -4.29 26.52
CA LEU A 363 24.06 -4.34 25.08
C LEU A 363 23.37 -5.66 24.75
N VAL A 364 22.31 -5.58 23.97
CA VAL A 364 21.49 -6.71 23.56
C VAL A 364 21.30 -6.64 22.05
N GLU A 365 21.62 -7.70 21.34
CA GLU A 365 21.55 -7.76 19.87
C GLU A 365 20.98 -9.11 19.42
N PRO A 366 20.18 -9.15 18.34
CA PRO A 366 19.83 -10.43 17.74
C PRO A 366 21.08 -11.05 17.10
N ARG A 367 21.45 -12.24 17.54
CA ARG A 367 22.62 -12.99 17.07
C ARG A 367 22.29 -14.47 17.07
N ASP A 368 22.67 -15.17 16.01
CA ASP A 368 22.44 -16.61 15.84
C ASP A 368 20.97 -17.02 16.04
N GLY A 369 20.04 -16.15 15.62
CA GLY A 369 18.61 -16.42 15.73
C GLY A 369 18.03 -16.29 17.14
N VAL A 370 18.74 -15.65 18.08
CA VAL A 370 18.23 -15.34 19.44
C VAL A 370 18.60 -13.90 19.82
N LEU A 371 17.74 -13.22 20.58
CA LEU A 371 18.12 -11.96 21.22
C LEU A 371 19.17 -12.19 22.33
N SER A 372 20.44 -12.02 21.98
CA SER A 372 21.61 -12.28 22.82
C SER A 372 22.00 -11.07 23.68
N GLY A 373 22.58 -11.34 24.85
CA GLY A 373 23.07 -10.35 25.81
C GLY A 373 24.07 -10.99 26.77
N PRO A 374 24.51 -10.28 27.82
CA PRO A 374 25.56 -10.78 28.73
C PRO A 374 25.11 -11.90 29.69
N HIS A 375 23.91 -12.45 29.50
CA HIS A 375 23.32 -13.45 30.38
C HIS A 375 23.32 -14.84 29.72
N THR A 376 23.55 -15.86 30.53
CA THR A 376 23.48 -17.27 30.12
C THR A 376 22.04 -17.77 30.03
N GLU A 377 21.81 -18.86 29.30
CA GLU A 377 20.47 -19.46 29.21
C GLU A 377 19.96 -19.96 30.57
N GLN A 378 20.86 -20.42 31.45
CA GLN A 378 20.49 -20.85 32.80
C GLN A 378 19.99 -19.69 33.66
N GLU A 379 20.65 -18.52 33.58
CA GLU A 379 20.21 -17.30 34.27
C GLU A 379 18.84 -16.85 33.76
N HIS A 380 18.61 -16.93 32.45
CA HIS A 380 17.31 -16.62 31.90
C HIS A 380 16.22 -17.60 32.36
N ARG A 381 16.48 -18.92 32.39
CA ARG A 381 15.50 -19.89 32.95
C ARG A 381 15.20 -19.60 34.42
N ARG A 382 16.20 -19.19 35.21
CA ARG A 382 16.02 -18.77 36.60
C ARG A 382 15.12 -17.55 36.71
N GLU A 383 15.36 -16.52 35.90
CA GLU A 383 14.53 -15.30 35.84
C GLU A 383 13.10 -15.62 35.40
N GLN A 384 12.91 -16.52 34.42
CA GLN A 384 11.59 -16.98 33.99
C GLN A 384 10.81 -17.64 35.13
N ALA A 385 11.47 -18.53 35.90
CA ALA A 385 10.87 -19.16 37.05
C ALA A 385 10.51 -18.14 38.15
N LEU A 386 11.38 -17.17 38.42
CA LEU A 386 11.12 -16.10 39.39
C LEU A 386 9.93 -15.22 38.97
N GLN A 387 9.84 -14.89 37.68
CA GLN A 387 8.71 -14.10 37.17
C GLN A 387 7.39 -14.87 37.27
N ALA A 388 7.39 -16.17 36.97
CA ALA A 388 6.21 -17.03 37.13
C ALA A 388 5.72 -17.09 38.58
N LEU A 389 6.61 -16.89 39.55
CA LEU A 389 6.32 -16.81 40.99
C LEU A 389 5.96 -15.38 41.46
N GLY A 390 5.74 -14.43 40.54
CA GLY A 390 5.34 -13.05 40.83
C GLY A 390 6.50 -12.05 41.00
N GLY A 391 7.74 -12.46 40.72
CA GLY A 391 8.91 -11.60 40.75
C GLY A 391 8.95 -10.57 39.61
N THR A 392 9.64 -9.45 39.83
CA THR A 392 9.91 -8.47 38.75
C THR A 392 11.12 -8.92 37.94
N ALA A 393 10.91 -9.17 36.65
CA ALA A 393 12.00 -9.63 35.78
C ALA A 393 12.98 -8.50 35.42
N SER A 394 14.25 -8.86 35.31
CA SER A 394 15.31 -7.95 34.88
C SER A 394 15.12 -7.42 33.46
N GLY A 395 15.72 -6.27 33.13
CA GLY A 395 15.46 -5.59 31.86
C GLY A 395 15.85 -6.39 30.61
N CYS A 396 16.99 -7.09 30.63
CA CYS A 396 17.39 -7.96 29.52
C CYS A 396 16.43 -9.14 29.35
N PHE A 397 16.00 -9.75 30.47
CA PHE A 397 14.99 -10.80 30.44
C PHE A 397 13.67 -10.28 29.86
N ARG A 398 13.15 -9.14 30.36
CA ARG A 398 11.93 -8.51 29.85
C ARG A 398 12.02 -8.20 28.36
N ALA A 399 13.18 -7.73 27.86
CA ALA A 399 13.37 -7.47 26.44
C ALA A 399 13.32 -8.78 25.63
N ARG A 400 13.96 -9.85 26.09
CA ARG A 400 13.97 -11.17 25.43
C ARG A 400 12.60 -11.84 25.43
N THR A 401 11.90 -11.85 26.56
CA THR A 401 10.53 -12.36 26.66
C THR A 401 9.58 -11.52 25.82
N ALA A 402 9.66 -10.19 25.93
CA ALA A 402 8.83 -9.32 25.10
C ALA A 402 9.11 -9.50 23.61
N TRP A 403 10.34 -9.88 23.22
CA TRP A 403 10.72 -10.17 21.83
C TRP A 403 10.01 -11.43 21.31
N ALA A 404 10.07 -12.54 22.06
CA ALA A 404 9.56 -13.85 21.69
C ALA A 404 8.06 -14.05 21.94
N GLU A 405 7.51 -13.44 22.98
CA GLU A 405 6.12 -13.62 23.44
C GLU A 405 5.29 -12.34 23.26
N GLY A 406 5.82 -11.33 22.57
CA GLY A 406 5.19 -10.03 22.42
C GLY A 406 5.22 -9.18 23.70
N GLY A 407 4.93 -7.88 23.56
CA GLY A 407 4.98 -6.91 24.67
C GLY A 407 5.84 -5.68 24.37
N THR A 408 6.09 -4.89 25.42
CA THR A 408 6.78 -3.59 25.32
C THR A 408 8.28 -3.77 25.13
N LEU A 409 8.77 -3.38 23.96
CA LEU A 409 10.20 -3.40 23.62
C LEU A 409 10.84 -2.00 23.64
N PRO A 410 12.17 -1.91 23.85
CA PRO A 410 12.97 -0.73 23.54
C PRO A 410 12.76 -0.23 22.09
N LYS A 411 12.95 1.08 21.85
CA LYS A 411 12.66 1.73 20.55
C LYS A 411 13.31 1.03 19.35
N HIS A 412 14.58 0.64 19.45
CA HIS A 412 15.32 -0.01 18.36
C HIS A 412 14.79 -1.43 18.08
N LEU A 413 14.55 -2.23 19.12
CA LEU A 413 13.94 -3.56 18.96
C LEU A 413 12.51 -3.46 18.38
N ARG A 414 11.71 -2.46 18.79
CA ARG A 414 10.41 -2.19 18.12
C ARG A 414 10.56 -1.80 16.66
N ALA A 415 11.63 -1.10 16.28
CA ALA A 415 11.89 -0.75 14.89
C ALA A 415 12.24 -2.01 14.09
N LEU A 416 13.10 -2.87 14.64
CA LEU A 416 13.48 -4.12 13.99
C LEU A 416 12.31 -5.10 13.83
N ARG A 417 11.49 -5.27 14.87
CA ARG A 417 10.24 -6.04 14.76
C ARG A 417 9.34 -5.49 13.64
N ARG A 418 9.16 -4.16 13.58
CA ARG A 418 8.35 -3.53 12.52
C ARG A 418 8.98 -3.73 11.14
N GLU A 419 10.31 -3.75 11.05
CA GLU A 419 11.04 -3.95 9.80
C GLU A 419 10.75 -5.32 9.20
N ILE A 420 11.00 -6.40 9.95
CA ILE A 420 10.84 -7.75 9.41
C ILE A 420 9.37 -8.09 9.09
N PHE A 421 8.42 -7.71 9.96
CA PHE A 421 7.00 -7.94 9.70
C PHE A 421 6.41 -7.00 8.64
N GLY A 422 6.94 -5.78 8.51
CA GLY A 422 6.61 -4.88 7.41
C GLY A 422 6.98 -5.51 6.07
N ARG A 423 8.21 -5.99 5.93
CA ARG A 423 8.67 -6.73 4.74
C ARG A 423 7.84 -7.97 4.49
N ALA A 424 7.58 -8.78 5.53
CA ALA A 424 6.76 -9.98 5.43
C ALA A 424 5.36 -9.68 4.87
N ARG A 425 4.65 -8.72 5.47
CA ARG A 425 3.29 -8.31 5.06
C ARG A 425 3.23 -7.78 3.64
N HIS A 426 4.28 -7.07 3.21
CA HIS A 426 4.37 -6.55 1.85
C HIS A 426 4.89 -7.58 0.86
N GLY A 427 5.31 -8.76 1.30
CA GLY A 427 5.79 -9.89 0.51
C GLY A 427 7.26 -9.81 0.08
N ASP A 428 8.07 -8.97 0.75
CA ASP A 428 9.48 -8.76 0.43
C ASP A 428 10.31 -9.95 0.95
N THR A 429 10.22 -11.08 0.23
CA THR A 429 10.91 -12.32 0.59
C THR A 429 12.42 -12.13 0.63
N ALA A 430 13.00 -11.43 -0.35
CA ALA A 430 14.43 -11.13 -0.39
C ALA A 430 14.87 -10.36 0.86
N GLY A 431 14.15 -9.28 1.23
CA GLY A 431 14.46 -8.54 2.45
C GLY A 431 14.23 -9.33 3.74
N VAL A 432 13.24 -10.21 3.80
CA VAL A 432 13.08 -11.12 4.96
C VAL A 432 14.26 -12.09 5.05
N ILE A 433 14.71 -12.64 3.93
CA ILE A 433 15.89 -13.53 3.86
C ILE A 433 17.15 -12.79 4.30
N GLU A 434 17.41 -11.60 3.74
CA GLU A 434 18.56 -10.74 4.12
C GLU A 434 18.59 -10.48 5.62
N LEU A 435 17.43 -10.20 6.23
CA LEU A 435 17.30 -9.95 7.66
C LEU A 435 17.52 -11.22 8.50
N LEU A 436 17.06 -12.38 8.04
CA LEU A 436 17.34 -13.65 8.71
C LEU A 436 18.81 -14.05 8.60
N ASP A 437 19.44 -13.81 7.45
CA ASP A 437 20.88 -14.01 7.22
C ASP A 437 21.72 -13.06 8.08
N ALA A 438 21.23 -11.85 8.36
CA ALA A 438 21.84 -10.90 9.28
C ALA A 438 21.70 -11.28 10.77
N GLY A 439 21.08 -12.43 11.08
CA GLY A 439 21.01 -12.97 12.44
C GLY A 439 19.79 -12.54 13.26
N ILE A 440 18.74 -12.00 12.63
CA ILE A 440 17.48 -11.73 13.34
C ILE A 440 16.93 -13.01 13.96
N ASP A 441 16.51 -12.88 15.22
CA ASP A 441 15.77 -13.92 15.92
C ASP A 441 14.41 -14.20 15.25
N VAL A 442 14.32 -15.40 14.68
CA VAL A 442 13.16 -15.89 13.93
C VAL A 442 11.92 -16.10 14.81
N ARG A 443 12.10 -16.24 16.14
CA ARG A 443 11.03 -16.40 17.13
C ARG A 443 10.35 -15.08 17.46
N VAL A 444 10.77 -13.98 16.82
CA VAL A 444 10.10 -12.70 16.93
C VAL A 444 8.60 -12.84 16.65
N ARG A 445 7.78 -12.26 17.53
CA ARG A 445 6.33 -12.14 17.33
C ARG A 445 5.92 -10.70 17.06
N GLU A 446 4.93 -10.52 16.21
CA GLU A 446 4.25 -9.24 16.01
C GLU A 446 3.40 -8.89 17.24
N GLY A 447 2.88 -7.66 17.32
CA GLY A 447 2.00 -7.24 18.43
C GLY A 447 0.74 -8.10 18.59
N SER A 448 0.31 -8.76 17.51
CA SER A 448 -0.82 -9.69 17.43
C SER A 448 -0.47 -11.15 17.80
N GLN A 449 0.73 -11.41 18.33
CA GLN A 449 1.31 -12.75 18.53
C GLN A 449 1.60 -13.55 17.24
N ARG A 450 1.44 -12.94 16.07
CA ARG A 450 1.77 -13.59 14.79
C ARG A 450 3.27 -13.83 14.64
N THR A 451 3.63 -15.03 14.19
CA THR A 451 5.00 -15.42 13.76
C THR A 451 5.19 -15.18 12.26
N LEU A 452 6.41 -15.34 11.73
CA LEU A 452 6.65 -15.25 10.29
C LEU A 452 5.84 -16.28 9.47
N LEU A 453 5.57 -17.46 10.03
CA LEU A 453 4.73 -18.46 9.36
C LEU A 453 3.29 -17.97 9.11
N HIS A 454 2.76 -17.07 9.94
CA HIS A 454 1.45 -16.47 9.72
C HIS A 454 1.41 -15.57 8.46
N TYR A 455 2.56 -15.04 8.06
CA TYR A 455 2.71 -14.19 6.85
C TYR A 455 3.19 -14.98 5.63
N LEU A 456 3.29 -16.31 5.70
CA LEU A 456 3.79 -17.12 4.59
C LEU A 456 2.97 -16.95 3.31
N HIS A 457 1.67 -16.64 3.43
CA HIS A 457 0.79 -16.35 2.30
C HIS A 457 1.12 -15.05 1.54
N CYS A 458 1.85 -14.12 2.16
CA CYS A 458 2.37 -12.93 1.51
C CYS A 458 3.72 -13.17 0.83
N LEU A 459 4.43 -14.24 1.21
CA LEU A 459 5.82 -14.48 0.88
C LEU A 459 5.97 -15.64 -0.10
N ASP A 460 7.17 -15.78 -0.67
CA ASP A 460 7.55 -17.01 -1.34
C ASP A 460 7.68 -18.16 -0.33
N HIS A 461 6.62 -18.96 -0.27
CA HIS A 461 6.52 -20.11 0.62
C HIS A 461 7.49 -21.23 0.27
N GLU A 462 7.90 -21.37 -1.00
CA GLU A 462 8.83 -22.42 -1.41
C GLU A 462 10.22 -22.16 -0.83
N LEU A 463 10.65 -20.89 -0.84
CA LEU A 463 11.92 -20.46 -0.27
C LEU A 463 11.89 -20.42 1.27
N LEU A 464 10.80 -19.93 1.87
CA LEU A 464 10.78 -19.65 3.31
C LEU A 464 10.23 -20.77 4.19
N LEU A 465 9.29 -21.60 3.75
CA LEU A 465 8.64 -22.57 4.64
C LEU A 465 9.66 -23.54 5.25
N ARG A 466 10.48 -24.20 4.41
CA ARG A 466 11.48 -25.15 4.89
C ARG A 466 12.51 -24.48 5.80
N ARG A 467 12.93 -23.27 5.44
CA ARG A 467 13.91 -22.50 6.21
C ARG A 467 13.37 -22.11 7.58
N LEU A 468 12.16 -21.57 7.65
CA LEU A 468 11.54 -21.17 8.92
C LEU A 468 11.31 -22.38 9.85
N LEU A 469 10.90 -23.53 9.30
CA LEU A 469 10.76 -24.77 10.07
C LEU A 469 12.11 -25.32 10.55
N ALA A 470 13.15 -25.28 9.72
CA ALA A 470 14.51 -25.68 10.11
C ALA A 470 15.08 -24.78 11.24
N LEU A 471 14.65 -23.52 11.30
CA LEU A 471 14.97 -22.61 12.40
C LEU A 471 14.06 -22.81 13.64
N GLY A 472 13.22 -23.85 13.64
CA GLY A 472 12.42 -24.27 14.79
C GLY A 472 11.16 -23.46 15.02
N LEU A 473 10.60 -22.81 14.00
CA LEU A 473 9.29 -22.16 14.15
C LEU A 473 8.19 -23.21 14.28
N ASP A 474 7.35 -23.01 15.29
CA ASP A 474 6.19 -23.83 15.53
C ASP A 474 5.11 -23.57 14.47
N LEU A 475 4.81 -24.61 13.69
CA LEU A 475 3.78 -24.62 12.65
C LEU A 475 2.36 -24.47 13.24
N GLU A 476 2.20 -24.73 14.53
CA GLU A 476 0.96 -24.67 15.28
C GLU A 476 0.87 -23.46 16.20
N ALA A 477 1.83 -22.52 16.09
CA ALA A 477 1.84 -21.29 16.87
C ALA A 477 0.52 -20.54 16.70
N ARG A 478 -0.06 -20.07 17.82
CA ARG A 478 -1.34 -19.35 17.80
C ARG A 478 -1.16 -17.85 17.96
N ASP A 479 -1.85 -17.09 17.12
CA ASP A 479 -2.00 -15.65 17.28
C ASP A 479 -3.01 -15.27 18.40
N GLN A 480 -3.23 -13.98 18.63
CA GLN A 480 -4.19 -13.49 19.63
C GLN A 480 -5.64 -13.95 19.39
N GLN A 481 -5.98 -14.31 18.16
CA GLN A 481 -7.29 -14.83 17.78
C GLN A 481 -7.29 -16.36 17.75
N GLN A 482 -6.30 -17.01 18.37
CA GLN A 482 -6.10 -18.46 18.37
C GLN A 482 -5.90 -19.07 16.97
N ARG A 483 -5.60 -18.25 15.96
CA ARG A 483 -5.42 -18.73 14.58
C ARG A 483 -4.00 -19.28 14.42
N THR A 484 -3.89 -20.41 13.72
CA THR A 484 -2.60 -20.98 13.29
C THR A 484 -2.12 -20.34 11.97
N PRO A 485 -0.87 -20.56 11.56
CA PRO A 485 -0.39 -20.22 10.21
C PRO A 485 -1.29 -20.72 9.09
N LEU A 486 -1.77 -21.97 9.15
CA LEU A 486 -2.69 -22.54 8.17
C LEU A 486 -4.03 -21.79 8.16
N TYR A 487 -4.62 -21.55 9.33
CA TYR A 487 -5.86 -20.79 9.45
C TYR A 487 -5.73 -19.39 8.85
N THR A 488 -4.61 -18.71 9.13
CA THR A 488 -4.32 -17.36 8.63
C THR A 488 -4.15 -17.36 7.12
N ALA A 489 -3.41 -18.31 6.55
CA ALA A 489 -3.24 -18.44 5.10
C ALA A 489 -4.59 -18.63 4.38
N ILE A 490 -5.52 -19.39 4.96
CA ILE A 490 -6.86 -19.58 4.38
C ILE A 490 -7.67 -18.29 4.48
N CYS A 491 -7.79 -17.74 5.69
CA CYS A 491 -8.62 -16.57 6.00
C CYS A 491 -8.18 -15.31 5.25
N GLU A 492 -6.87 -15.12 5.07
CA GLU A 492 -6.31 -13.91 4.45
C GLU A 492 -6.13 -14.05 2.92
N GLY A 493 -6.48 -15.22 2.33
CA GLY A 493 -6.48 -15.41 0.87
C GLY A 493 -5.16 -15.88 0.27
N GLY A 494 -4.34 -16.63 1.01
CA GLY A 494 -3.15 -17.29 0.50
C GLY A 494 -3.46 -18.35 -0.55
N SER A 495 -2.57 -18.54 -1.54
CA SER A 495 -2.85 -19.46 -2.65
C SER A 495 -3.02 -20.92 -2.20
N GLU A 496 -3.71 -21.72 -3.02
CA GLU A 496 -3.85 -23.16 -2.83
C GLU A 496 -2.48 -23.84 -2.60
N GLN A 497 -1.44 -23.42 -3.32
CA GLN A 497 -0.08 -23.98 -3.18
C GLN A 497 0.49 -23.76 -1.78
N VAL A 498 0.34 -22.56 -1.21
CA VAL A 498 0.78 -22.26 0.17
C VAL A 498 0.05 -23.14 1.18
N VAL A 499 -1.27 -23.29 1.01
CA VAL A 499 -2.12 -24.11 1.88
C VAL A 499 -1.68 -25.58 1.82
N ARG A 500 -1.50 -26.12 0.61
CA ARG A 500 -0.99 -27.49 0.41
C ARG A 500 0.40 -27.68 1.02
N ALA A 501 1.29 -26.71 0.88
CA ALA A 501 2.63 -26.77 1.44
C ALA A 501 2.61 -26.84 2.98
N LEU A 502 1.76 -26.04 3.64
CA LEU A 502 1.57 -26.07 5.08
C LEU A 502 1.00 -27.42 5.56
N VAL A 503 -0.01 -27.95 4.89
CA VAL A 503 -0.59 -29.26 5.20
C VAL A 503 0.43 -30.38 5.02
N LYS A 504 1.20 -30.34 3.93
CA LYS A 504 2.29 -31.29 3.66
C LYS A 504 3.40 -31.21 4.71
N ALA A 505 3.63 -30.03 5.29
CA ALA A 505 4.56 -29.83 6.41
C ALA A 505 4.01 -30.32 7.76
N GLY A 506 2.76 -30.82 7.81
CA GLY A 506 2.15 -31.39 9.01
C GLY A 506 1.23 -30.44 9.77
N ALA A 507 0.80 -29.32 9.16
CA ALA A 507 -0.15 -28.41 9.81
C ALA A 507 -1.49 -29.10 10.07
N ARG A 508 -2.01 -28.94 11.28
CA ARG A 508 -3.32 -29.50 11.67
C ARG A 508 -4.47 -28.77 11.00
N THR A 509 -5.43 -29.55 10.50
CA THR A 509 -6.64 -29.04 9.84
C THR A 509 -7.84 -28.93 10.80
N ASP A 510 -7.78 -29.59 11.96
CA ASP A 510 -8.78 -29.57 13.03
C ASP A 510 -8.63 -28.37 13.98
N VAL A 511 -8.36 -27.19 13.41
CA VAL A 511 -8.09 -25.96 14.17
C VAL A 511 -9.26 -24.99 14.11
N VAL A 512 -9.45 -24.26 15.21
CA VAL A 512 -10.52 -23.26 15.37
C VAL A 512 -9.93 -21.91 15.80
N ASP A 513 -10.59 -20.81 15.43
CA ASP A 513 -10.26 -19.49 15.98
C ASP A 513 -10.81 -19.31 17.41
N VAL A 514 -10.59 -18.12 17.98
CA VAL A 514 -11.08 -17.72 19.30
C VAL A 514 -12.60 -17.81 19.45
N ASN A 515 -13.34 -17.75 18.33
CA ASN A 515 -14.80 -17.86 18.31
C ASN A 515 -15.27 -19.32 18.11
N GLY A 516 -14.36 -20.29 18.08
CA GLY A 516 -14.67 -21.68 17.78
C GLY A 516 -15.02 -21.96 16.31
N THR A 517 -14.70 -21.04 15.38
CA THR A 517 -14.92 -21.24 13.95
C THR A 517 -13.82 -22.12 13.39
N SER A 518 -14.19 -23.33 12.96
CA SER A 518 -13.34 -24.31 12.28
C SER A 518 -12.95 -23.89 10.86
N LEU A 519 -11.92 -24.54 10.30
CA LEU A 519 -11.46 -24.29 8.93
C LEU A 519 -12.56 -24.52 7.89
N ASP A 520 -13.34 -25.59 8.03
CA ASP A 520 -14.40 -25.93 7.08
C ASP A 520 -15.48 -24.83 6.99
N LYS A 521 -15.89 -24.30 8.15
CA LYS A 521 -16.83 -23.19 8.25
C LYS A 521 -16.22 -21.89 7.71
N MET A 522 -14.92 -21.67 7.96
CA MET A 522 -14.21 -20.52 7.39
C MET A 522 -14.19 -20.59 5.86
N ILE A 523 -13.75 -21.71 5.27
CA ILE A 523 -13.64 -21.93 3.82
C ILE A 523 -14.99 -21.67 3.13
N LYS A 524 -16.08 -22.23 3.69
CA LYS A 524 -17.44 -21.98 3.23
C LYS A 524 -17.82 -20.50 3.32
N ARG A 525 -17.51 -19.84 4.44
CA ARG A 525 -17.83 -18.42 4.66
C ARG A 525 -17.14 -17.50 3.67
N ILE A 526 -15.89 -17.79 3.29
CA ILE A 526 -15.12 -16.99 2.32
C ILE A 526 -15.25 -17.51 0.88
N ALA A 527 -16.07 -18.55 0.65
CA ALA A 527 -16.35 -19.17 -0.65
C ALA A 527 -15.09 -19.59 -1.43
N ARG A 528 -14.15 -20.28 -0.77
CA ARG A 528 -12.91 -20.77 -1.40
C ARG A 528 -13.01 -22.22 -1.91
N GLY A 529 -13.60 -22.38 -3.09
CA GLY A 529 -13.73 -23.69 -3.75
C GLY A 529 -12.39 -24.32 -4.17
N ASP A 530 -11.32 -23.53 -4.29
CA ASP A 530 -9.97 -24.04 -4.54
C ASP A 530 -9.41 -24.86 -3.37
N LEU A 531 -10.05 -24.80 -2.20
CA LEU A 531 -9.66 -25.52 -0.99
C LEU A 531 -10.59 -26.68 -0.63
N ASP A 532 -11.45 -27.13 -1.55
CA ASP A 532 -12.40 -28.23 -1.32
C ASP A 532 -11.70 -29.54 -0.88
N PHE A 533 -10.44 -29.76 -1.29
CA PHE A 533 -9.64 -30.91 -0.84
C PHE A 533 -9.40 -30.97 0.69
N LEU A 534 -9.63 -29.88 1.42
CA LEU A 534 -9.60 -29.86 2.89
C LEU A 534 -10.93 -30.27 3.52
N MET A 535 -12.01 -30.27 2.74
CA MET A 535 -13.37 -30.60 3.17
C MET A 535 -13.68 -32.09 3.03
N ASP A 536 -12.96 -32.80 2.16
CA ASP A 536 -13.21 -34.19 1.78
C ASP A 536 -12.49 -35.23 2.65
N ARG A 537 -12.06 -34.88 3.88
CA ARG A 537 -11.28 -35.78 4.76
C ARG A 537 -12.01 -36.24 5.99
#